data_AF-A0A502TMR8-F1
#
_entry.id   AF-A0A502TMR8-F1
#
_cell.length_a   1.000
_cell.length_b   1.000
_cell.length_c   1.000
_cell.angle_alpha   90.00
_cell.angle_beta   90.00
_cell.angle_gamma   90.00
#
_symmetry.space_group_name_H-M   'P 1'
#
loop_
_entity.id
_entity.type
_entity.pdbx_description
1 polymer ?
#
loop_
_entity_poly.entity_id
_entity_poly.type
_entity_poly.pdbx_seq_one_letter_code
_entity_poly.pdbx_strand_id
1 'polypeptide(L)'
;MTIDIDDMLGMAPAKKRRKARSSRGPLHDLLTQALPDFMHARDGVCDLDRLAEKLDMTRQGVYKWFKPGRANRIPAKQVEEIVKLSANQRKRGREFVPATREDFWQFLS
;
A
#
# COMPACT_ATOMS: atom_id res chain seq x y z
N MET A 1 -11.93 40.66 -30.13
CA MET A 1 -12.37 39.70 -29.10
C MET A 1 -11.75 38.36 -29.43
N THR A 2 -10.57 38.10 -28.87
CA THR A 2 -9.90 36.79 -28.94
C THR A 2 -10.57 35.89 -27.92
N ILE A 3 -11.15 34.79 -28.40
CA ILE A 3 -11.66 33.71 -27.56
C ILE A 3 -10.45 32.81 -27.30
N ASP A 4 -9.93 32.83 -26.08
CA ASP A 4 -8.85 31.96 -25.62
C ASP A 4 -9.32 30.50 -25.58
N ILE A 5 -8.59 29.62 -26.29
CA ILE A 5 -8.87 28.18 -26.47
C ILE A 5 -8.31 27.38 -25.27
N ASP A 6 -8.39 27.92 -24.06
CA ASP A 6 -7.97 27.22 -22.83
C ASP A 6 -9.16 26.58 -22.07
N ASP A 7 -10.36 26.61 -22.66
CA ASP A 7 -11.60 26.07 -22.09
C ASP A 7 -11.89 24.63 -22.56
N MET A 8 -10.92 23.70 -22.52
CA MET A 8 -11.16 22.32 -22.97
C MET A 8 -10.49 21.18 -22.19
N LEU A 9 -9.94 21.45 -21.01
CA LEU A 9 -9.51 20.37 -20.10
C LEU A 9 -10.04 20.67 -18.70
N GLY A 10 -11.24 20.15 -18.40
CA GLY A 10 -11.77 20.02 -17.06
C GLY A 10 -10.90 19.10 -16.20
N MET A 11 -9.71 19.57 -15.84
CA MET A 11 -8.90 19.00 -14.78
C MET A 11 -9.65 19.23 -13.48
N ALA A 12 -10.40 18.22 -13.04
CA ALA A 12 -10.93 18.18 -11.70
C ALA A 12 -9.78 18.50 -10.73
N PRO A 13 -9.94 19.47 -9.80
CA PRO A 13 -8.87 19.83 -8.89
C PRO A 13 -8.52 18.57 -8.09
N ALA A 14 -7.30 18.07 -8.30
CA ALA A 14 -6.77 16.93 -7.57
C ALA A 14 -6.93 17.25 -6.08
N LYS A 15 -7.92 16.63 -5.44
CA LYS A 15 -8.26 16.87 -4.03
C LYS A 15 -6.96 16.79 -3.26
N LYS A 16 -6.50 17.92 -2.71
CA LYS A 16 -5.34 17.99 -1.81
C LYS A 16 -5.55 16.94 -0.72
N ARG A 17 -4.92 15.78 -0.89
CA ARG A 17 -4.97 14.66 0.04
C ARG A 17 -4.31 15.15 1.33
N ARG A 18 -5.13 15.49 2.32
CA ARG A 18 -4.68 15.76 3.69
C ARG A 18 -3.80 14.59 4.11
N LYS A 19 -2.60 14.88 4.65
CA LYS A 19 -1.60 13.88 5.05
C LYS A 19 -2.28 12.74 5.81
N ALA A 20 -2.43 11.60 5.12
CA ALA A 20 -2.74 10.31 5.75
C ALA A 20 -1.72 10.09 6.88
N ARG A 21 -2.05 9.27 7.89
CA ARG A 21 -1.03 8.75 8.81
C ARG A 21 0.16 8.33 7.98
N SER A 22 1.28 9.01 8.19
CA SER A 22 2.40 9.04 7.27
C SER A 22 2.72 7.61 6.86
N SER A 23 2.78 7.36 5.55
CA SER A 23 3.40 6.14 5.05
C SER A 23 4.66 5.88 5.86
N ARG A 24 4.79 4.66 6.40
CA ARG A 24 5.95 4.26 7.21
C ARG A 24 7.15 3.89 6.33
N GLY A 25 7.13 4.34 5.08
CA GLY A 25 8.18 4.15 4.09
C GLY A 25 7.71 3.32 2.90
N PRO A 26 8.61 3.08 1.94
CA PRO A 26 8.28 2.47 0.64
C PRO A 26 7.59 1.10 0.75
N LEU A 27 7.96 0.32 1.75
CA LEU A 27 7.34 -0.99 2.00
C LEU A 27 5.87 -0.86 2.42
N HIS A 28 5.53 0.17 3.19
CA HIS A 28 4.16 0.37 3.65
C HIS A 28 3.25 0.84 2.51
N ASP A 29 3.80 1.66 1.61
CA ASP A 29 3.12 2.07 0.38
C ASP A 29 2.86 0.88 -0.53
N LEU A 30 3.86 0.02 -0.74
CA LEU A 30 3.72 -1.20 -1.52
C LEU A 30 2.62 -2.11 -0.95
N LEU A 31 2.60 -2.33 0.37
CA LEU A 31 1.56 -3.12 1.02
C LEU A 31 0.18 -2.49 0.90
N THR A 32 0.10 -1.17 0.95
CA THR A 32 -1.17 -0.44 0.78
C THR A 32 -1.73 -0.62 -0.63
N GLN A 33 -0.87 -0.65 -1.65
CA GLN A 33 -1.28 -0.91 -3.03
C GLN A 33 -1.62 -2.40 -3.25
N ALA A 34 -0.84 -3.30 -2.67
CA ALA A 34 -1.00 -4.75 -2.81
C ALA A 34 -2.26 -5.29 -2.11
N LEU A 35 -2.72 -4.63 -1.03
CA LEU A 35 -3.76 -5.15 -0.13
C LEU A 35 -4.90 -4.13 0.13
N PRO A 36 -5.70 -3.80 -0.88
CA PRO A 36 -6.81 -2.84 -0.76
C PRO A 36 -7.92 -3.25 0.24
N ASP A 37 -8.16 -4.54 0.47
CA ASP A 37 -9.13 -5.02 1.47
C ASP A 37 -8.70 -4.74 2.91
N PHE A 38 -7.38 -4.64 3.11
CA PHE A 38 -6.75 -4.40 4.40
C PHE A 38 -6.51 -2.91 4.63
N MET A 39 -7.01 -2.02 3.78
CA MET A 39 -6.88 -0.59 3.99
C MET A 39 -7.79 -0.09 5.13
N HIS A 40 -7.24 0.80 5.96
CA HIS A 40 -7.99 1.51 6.97
C HIS A 40 -8.88 2.58 6.31
N ALA A 41 -10.21 2.49 6.50
CA ALA A 41 -11.19 3.35 5.82
C ALA A 41 -10.98 4.86 6.09
N ARG A 42 -10.41 5.21 7.25
CA ARG A 42 -10.15 6.60 7.65
C ARG A 42 -8.87 7.20 7.05
N ASP A 43 -7.84 6.38 6.90
CA ASP A 43 -6.47 6.86 6.63
C ASP A 43 -5.99 6.49 5.22
N GLY A 44 -6.66 5.53 4.55
CA GLY A 44 -6.30 5.12 3.20
C GLY A 44 -4.94 4.42 3.12
N VAL A 45 -4.49 3.81 4.21
CA VAL A 45 -3.23 3.05 4.31
C VAL A 45 -3.51 1.63 4.81
N CYS A 46 -2.57 0.71 4.56
CA CYS A 46 -2.67 -0.66 5.04
C CYS A 46 -2.81 -0.72 6.57
N ASP A 47 -3.81 -1.44 7.04
CA ASP A 47 -4.03 -1.74 8.45
C ASP A 47 -3.09 -2.88 8.87
N LEU A 48 -1.97 -2.50 9.48
CA LEU A 48 -0.96 -3.45 9.94
C LEU A 48 -1.47 -4.38 11.04
N ASP A 49 -2.50 -3.99 11.80
CA ASP A 49 -3.02 -4.82 12.89
C ASP A 49 -3.86 -5.96 12.27
N ARG A 50 -4.70 -5.65 11.26
CA ARG A 50 -5.43 -6.67 10.48
C ARG A 50 -4.51 -7.54 9.63
N LEU A 51 -3.44 -6.95 9.08
CA LEU A 51 -2.43 -7.71 8.35
C LEU A 51 -1.71 -8.70 9.28
N ALA A 52 -1.34 -8.27 10.49
CA ALA A 52 -0.68 -9.12 11.46
C ALA A 52 -1.55 -10.32 11.87
N GLU A 53 -2.84 -10.09 12.13
CA GLU A 53 -3.81 -11.15 12.41
C GLU A 53 -3.88 -12.16 11.25
N LYS A 54 -3.89 -11.67 10.01
CA LYS A 54 -3.98 -12.55 8.84
C LYS A 54 -2.71 -13.36 8.57
N LEU A 55 -1.55 -12.81 8.93
CA LEU A 55 -0.25 -13.45 8.78
C LEU A 55 0.13 -14.32 9.98
N ASP A 56 -0.75 -14.45 10.98
CA ASP A 56 -0.49 -15.13 12.26
C ASP A 56 0.79 -14.59 12.94
N MET A 57 0.90 -13.26 12.96
CA MET A 57 2.03 -12.55 13.54
C MET A 57 1.57 -11.58 14.61
N THR A 58 2.47 -11.27 15.55
CA THR A 58 2.25 -10.15 16.45
C THR A 58 2.37 -8.84 15.67
N ARG A 59 1.57 -7.85 16.08
CA ARG A 59 1.69 -6.47 15.59
C ARG A 59 3.15 -5.98 15.66
N GLN A 60 3.84 -6.19 16.77
CA GLN A 60 5.25 -5.81 16.91
C GLN A 60 6.15 -6.48 15.87
N GLY A 61 5.88 -7.75 15.51
CA GLY A 61 6.57 -8.46 14.45
C GLY A 61 6.47 -7.76 13.10
N VAL A 62 5.27 -7.34 12.71
CA VAL A 62 5.04 -6.57 11.47
C VAL A 62 5.68 -5.18 11.54
N TYR A 63 5.60 -4.51 12.69
CA TYR A 63 6.22 -3.18 12.89
C TYR A 63 7.75 -3.22 12.76
N LYS A 64 8.42 -4.35 13.05
CA LYS A 64 9.86 -4.50 12.87
C LYS A 64 10.29 -4.36 11.40
N TRP A 65 9.40 -4.57 10.44
CA TRP A 65 9.70 -4.41 9.01
C TRP A 65 9.90 -2.95 8.59
N PHE A 66 9.40 -1.99 9.39
CA PHE A 66 9.43 -0.56 9.10
C PHE A 66 10.30 0.22 10.08
N LYS A 67 11.30 -0.43 10.69
CA LYS A 67 12.05 0.17 11.80
C LYS A 67 12.86 1.38 11.29
N PRO A 68 12.64 2.59 11.84
CA PRO A 68 13.37 3.79 11.41
C PRO A 68 14.87 3.61 11.63
N GLY A 69 15.68 4.08 10.67
CA GLY A 69 17.14 3.94 10.68
C GLY A 69 17.67 2.55 10.31
N ARG A 70 16.82 1.64 9.83
CA ARG A 70 17.22 0.36 9.22
C ARG A 70 16.57 0.18 7.86
N ALA A 71 17.15 -0.69 7.04
CA ALA A 71 16.51 -1.12 5.80
C ALA A 71 15.20 -1.85 6.13
N ASN A 72 14.14 -1.52 5.40
CA ASN A 72 12.87 -2.24 5.51
C ASN A 72 13.06 -3.68 5.01
N ARG A 73 12.67 -4.65 5.82
CA ARG A 73 12.95 -6.07 5.58
C ARG A 73 11.75 -6.94 5.98
N ILE A 74 11.33 -7.81 5.06
CA ILE A 74 10.27 -8.80 5.25
C ILE A 74 10.86 -10.20 4.97
N PRO A 75 10.61 -11.20 5.84
CA PRO A 75 10.97 -12.59 5.56
C PRO A 75 10.29 -13.12 4.29
N ALA A 76 11.01 -13.90 3.47
CA ALA A 76 10.48 -14.45 2.21
C ALA A 76 9.15 -15.22 2.39
N LYS A 77 9.03 -16.01 3.48
CA LYS A 77 7.78 -16.71 3.83
C LYS A 77 6.59 -15.75 3.96
N GLN A 78 6.80 -14.58 4.55
CA GLN A 78 5.74 -13.59 4.74
C GLN A 78 5.40 -12.87 3.44
N VAL A 79 6.38 -12.65 2.56
CA VAL A 79 6.13 -12.16 1.20
C VAL A 79 5.23 -13.13 0.42
N GLU A 80 5.48 -14.43 0.49
CA GLU A 80 4.65 -15.43 -0.19
C GLU A 80 3.20 -15.40 0.30
N GLU A 81 2.99 -15.28 1.62
CA GLU A 81 1.64 -15.13 2.18
C GLU A 81 0.98 -13.80 1.76
N ILE A 82 1.73 -12.70 1.73
CA ILE A 82 1.23 -11.40 1.24
C ILE A 82 0.83 -11.48 -0.24
N VAL A 83 1.62 -12.13 -1.08
CA VAL A 83 1.30 -12.33 -2.50
C VAL A 83 0.04 -13.17 -2.66
N LYS A 84 -0.12 -14.25 -1.88
CA LYS A 84 -1.37 -15.04 -1.85
C LYS A 84 -2.57 -14.19 -1.41
N LEU A 85 -2.40 -13.34 -0.41
CA LEU A 85 -3.45 -12.43 0.04
C LEU A 85 -3.80 -11.39 -1.02
N SER A 86 -2.81 -10.85 -1.73
CA SER A 86 -2.98 -9.89 -2.83
C SER A 86 -3.72 -10.51 -4.02
N ALA A 87 -3.41 -11.75 -4.36
CA ALA A 87 -4.11 -12.51 -5.40
C ALA A 87 -5.59 -12.79 -5.06
N ASN A 88 -5.96 -12.78 -3.77
CA ASN A 88 -7.31 -13.09 -3.26
C ASN A 88 -8.12 -11.84 -2.85
N GLN A 89 -7.67 -10.63 -3.20
CA GLN A 89 -8.37 -9.40 -2.85
C GLN A 89 -9.75 -9.32 -3.53
N ARG A 90 -10.74 -8.78 -2.83
CA ARG A 90 -12.11 -8.58 -3.29
C ARG A 90 -12.34 -7.15 -3.75
N LYS A 91 -11.79 -6.15 -3.05
CA LYS A 91 -11.81 -4.73 -3.48
C LYS A 91 -10.74 -4.48 -4.53
N ARG A 92 -10.99 -4.98 -5.74
CA ARG A 92 -10.16 -4.65 -6.91
C ARG A 92 -10.73 -3.40 -7.55
N GLY A 93 -10.02 -2.28 -7.42
CA GLY A 93 -10.28 -1.15 -8.31
C GLY A 93 -10.06 -1.56 -9.77
N ARG A 94 -10.53 -0.75 -10.73
CA ARG A 94 -10.35 -1.05 -12.17
C ARG A 94 -8.88 -1.22 -12.59
N GLU A 95 -7.95 -0.67 -11.83
CA GLU A 95 -6.50 -0.69 -12.08
C GLU A 95 -5.73 -1.55 -11.06
N PHE A 96 -6.42 -2.39 -10.28
CA PHE A 96 -5.73 -3.20 -9.30
C PHE A 96 -4.91 -4.32 -9.97
N VAL A 97 -3.59 -4.25 -9.78
CA VAL A 97 -2.65 -5.31 -10.15
C VAL A 97 -2.22 -6.03 -8.87
N PRO A 98 -2.44 -7.35 -8.74
CA PRO A 98 -1.94 -8.12 -7.62
C PRO A 98 -0.41 -8.02 -7.53
N ALA A 99 0.10 -7.84 -6.32
CA ALA A 99 1.55 -7.82 -6.10
C ALA A 99 2.14 -9.21 -6.28
N THR A 100 3.34 -9.24 -6.83
CA THR A 100 4.15 -10.43 -7.05
C THR A 100 5.36 -10.43 -6.13
N ARG A 101 6.09 -11.55 -6.07
CA ARG A 101 7.32 -11.65 -5.28
C ARG A 101 8.39 -10.66 -5.76
N GLU A 102 8.43 -10.35 -7.05
CA GLU A 102 9.42 -9.45 -7.65
C GLU A 102 9.29 -8.02 -7.11
N ASP A 103 8.05 -7.58 -6.85
CA ASP A 103 7.76 -6.27 -6.26
C ASP A 103 8.38 -6.12 -4.85
N PHE A 104 8.63 -7.23 -4.16
CA PHE A 104 9.24 -7.26 -2.83
C PHE A 104 10.75 -7.52 -2.83
N TRP A 105 11.39 -7.71 -3.99
CA TRP A 105 12.81 -8.09 -4.07
C TRP A 105 13.74 -7.20 -3.23
N GLN A 106 13.50 -5.88 -3.24
CA GLN A 106 14.31 -4.91 -2.49
C GLN A 106 14.10 -4.94 -0.97
N PHE A 107 13.02 -5.60 -0.52
CA PHE A 107 12.62 -5.72 0.89
C PHE A 107 12.80 -7.13 1.44
N LEU A 108 13.28 -8.08 0.65
CA LEU A 108 13.57 -9.42 1.17
C LEU A 108 14.70 -9.38 2.19
N SER A 109 14.51 -10.09 3.30
CA SER A 109 15.52 -10.33 4.33
C SER A 109 16.33 -11.58 4.08
#